data_AF-A0A843FZK9-F1
#
_entry.id   AF-A0A843FZK9-F1
#
_cell.length_a   1.000
_cell.length_b   1.000
_cell.length_c   1.000
_cell.angle_alpha   90.00
_cell.angle_beta   90.00
_cell.angle_gamma   90.00
#
_symmetry.space_group_name_H-M   'P 1'
#
loop_
_entity.id
_entity.type
_entity.pdbx_description
1 polymer ?
#
loop_
_entity_poly.entity_id
_entity_poly.type
_entity_poly.pdbx_seq_one_letter_code
_entity_poly.pdbx_strand_id
1 'polypeptide(L)'
;LLNLYTEFVKRGKLAVAKPPKGVPEMIHLIEGSYEGVTGTIYTVDTDSIDEDAVKAIIAEKNCKVGAMGTRPKKKCFNAGVSLDYTYGIIDKAMLAALIGEDTLIFTCGGMLDRVKLRVKMFEDAGGAAIKVVRL
;
A
#
# COMPACT_ATOMS: atom_id res chain seq x y z
N LEU A 1 -13.57 10.50 -2.38
CA LEU A 1 -12.32 11.28 -2.55
C LEU A 1 -12.52 12.51 -3.43
N LEU A 2 -13.03 12.39 -4.67
CA LEU A 2 -13.19 13.52 -5.58
C LEU A 2 -13.98 14.70 -4.97
N ASN A 3 -15.09 14.43 -4.29
CA ASN A 3 -15.87 15.49 -3.62
C ASN A 3 -15.04 16.24 -2.57
N LEU A 4 -14.21 15.54 -1.79
CA LEU A 4 -13.34 16.15 -0.80
C LEU A 4 -12.34 17.10 -1.48
N TYR A 5 -11.64 16.63 -2.51
CA TYR A 5 -10.73 17.46 -3.31
C TYR A 5 -11.42 18.71 -3.86
N THR A 6 -12.58 18.54 -4.50
CA THR A 6 -13.35 19.65 -5.08
C THR A 6 -13.74 20.69 -4.02
N GLU A 7 -14.14 20.25 -2.82
CA GLU A 7 -14.49 21.18 -1.73
C GLU A 7 -13.27 21.95 -1.21
N PHE A 8 -12.09 21.33 -1.14
CA PHE A 8 -10.85 22.04 -0.80
C PHE A 8 -10.49 23.10 -1.85
N VAL A 9 -10.64 22.78 -3.14
CA VAL A 9 -10.39 23.71 -4.25
C VAL A 9 -11.38 24.89 -4.22
N LYS A 10 -12.69 24.63 -4.07
CA LYS A 10 -13.71 25.69 -3.99
C LYS A 10 -13.49 26.65 -2.82
N ARG A 11 -12.91 26.16 -1.73
CA ARG A 11 -12.58 26.95 -0.53
C ARG A 11 -11.22 27.65 -0.62
N GLY A 12 -10.53 27.55 -1.76
CA GLY A 12 -9.21 28.13 -1.97
C GLY A 12 -8.12 27.51 -1.09
N LYS A 13 -8.31 26.29 -0.59
CA LYS A 13 -7.34 25.58 0.25
C LYS A 13 -6.35 24.73 -0.55
N LEU A 14 -6.71 24.35 -1.77
CA LEU A 14 -5.83 23.69 -2.73
C LEU A 14 -5.89 24.42 -4.07
N ALA A 15 -4.76 24.42 -4.78
CA ALA A 15 -4.72 24.91 -6.16
C ALA A 15 -5.49 23.96 -7.09
N VAL A 16 -6.03 24.52 -8.18
CA VAL A 16 -6.66 23.71 -9.23
C VAL A 16 -5.59 22.89 -9.94
N ALA A 17 -5.66 21.57 -9.77
CA ALA A 17 -4.73 20.62 -10.37
C ALA A 17 -5.46 19.34 -10.83
N LYS A 18 -4.69 18.33 -11.23
CA LYS A 18 -5.23 17.00 -11.53
C LYS A 18 -5.77 16.37 -10.22
N PRO A 19 -7.00 15.84 -10.21
CA PRO A 19 -7.56 15.23 -9.01
C PRO A 19 -6.72 14.04 -8.49
N PRO A 20 -6.59 13.86 -7.16
CA PRO A 20 -5.84 12.77 -6.56
C PRO A 20 -6.44 11.42 -6.93
N LYS A 21 -5.57 10.44 -7.20
CA LYS A 21 -5.97 9.08 -7.60
C LYS A 21 -6.34 8.18 -6.41
N GLY A 22 -5.81 8.49 -5.24
CA GLY A 22 -6.12 7.80 -4.00
C GLY A 22 -5.88 8.69 -2.78
N VAL A 23 -6.08 8.12 -1.61
CA VAL A 23 -5.85 8.82 -0.34
C VAL A 23 -4.40 9.29 -0.20
N PRO A 24 -3.35 8.52 -0.60
CA PRO A 24 -1.97 8.99 -0.53
C PRO A 24 -1.73 10.32 -1.25
N GLU A 25 -2.22 10.46 -2.49
CA GLU A 25 -2.09 11.72 -3.24
C GLU A 25 -2.86 12.87 -2.57
N MET A 26 -4.02 12.59 -1.96
CA MET A 26 -4.78 13.63 -1.26
C MET A 26 -4.03 14.14 -0.04
N ILE A 27 -3.41 13.25 0.74
CA ILE A 27 -2.58 13.63 1.89
C ILE A 27 -1.38 14.45 1.42
N HIS A 28 -0.68 13.99 0.38
CA HIS A 28 0.42 14.74 -0.20
C HIS A 28 0.02 16.15 -0.67
N LEU A 29 -1.16 16.31 -1.28
CA LEU A 29 -1.66 17.64 -1.67
C LEU A 29 -1.92 18.56 -0.47
N ILE A 30 -2.33 18.00 0.68
CA ILE A 30 -2.64 18.77 1.90
C ILE A 30 -1.36 19.12 2.67
N GLU A 31 -0.48 18.14 2.87
CA GLU A 31 0.68 18.25 3.75
C GLU A 31 1.95 18.72 3.01
N GLY A 32 2.00 18.53 1.69
CA GLY A 32 3.15 18.87 0.86
C GLY A 32 4.19 17.74 0.80
N SER A 33 5.46 18.13 0.63
CA SER A 33 6.58 17.19 0.54
C SER A 33 6.81 16.47 1.87
N TYR A 34 7.09 15.17 1.78
CA TYR A 34 7.44 14.35 2.92
C TYR A 34 8.94 14.44 3.21
N GLU A 35 9.31 14.69 4.47
CA GLU A 35 10.71 14.86 4.90
C GLU A 35 11.22 13.70 5.80
N GLY A 36 10.41 12.67 6.02
CA GLY A 36 10.75 11.54 6.91
C GLY A 36 11.41 10.35 6.20
N VAL A 37 11.71 9.32 6.98
CA VAL A 37 12.14 8.01 6.47
C VAL A 37 10.90 7.17 6.21
N THR A 38 10.68 6.78 4.96
CA THR A 38 9.57 5.91 4.59
C THR A 38 9.81 4.46 5.01
N GLY A 39 8.75 3.76 5.38
CA GLY A 39 8.74 2.30 5.51
C GLY A 39 8.85 1.58 4.15
N THR A 40 8.87 0.26 4.22
CA THR A 40 8.99 -0.65 3.07
C THR A 40 7.71 -1.45 2.86
N ILE A 41 7.28 -1.54 1.60
CA ILE A 41 6.21 -2.45 1.18
C ILE A 41 6.84 -3.74 0.68
N TYR A 42 6.64 -4.83 1.41
CA TYR A 42 7.03 -6.17 0.98
C TYR A 42 5.88 -6.83 0.23
N THR A 43 6.18 -7.53 -0.86
CA THR A 43 5.22 -8.32 -1.62
C THR A 43 5.65 -9.77 -1.67
N VAL A 44 4.71 -10.68 -1.47
CA VAL A 44 4.96 -12.13 -1.49
C VAL A 44 4.03 -12.75 -2.52
N ASP A 45 4.59 -13.58 -3.40
CA ASP A 45 3.80 -14.36 -4.34
C ASP A 45 3.29 -15.64 -3.68
N THR A 46 1.99 -15.69 -3.39
CA THR A 46 1.38 -16.86 -2.76
C THR A 46 1.29 -18.07 -3.68
N ASP A 47 1.44 -17.89 -5.00
CA ASP A 47 1.45 -19.03 -5.93
C ASP A 47 2.78 -19.81 -5.83
N SER A 48 3.84 -19.25 -5.22
CA SER A 48 5.16 -19.88 -5.06
C SER A 48 5.49 -20.37 -3.65
N ILE A 49 4.58 -20.27 -2.69
CA ILE A 49 4.79 -20.68 -1.28
C ILE A 49 3.61 -21.47 -0.72
N ASP A 50 3.83 -22.24 0.35
CA ASP A 50 2.78 -22.93 1.10
C ASP A 50 2.33 -22.15 2.34
N GLU A 51 1.36 -22.70 3.06
CA GLU A 51 0.79 -22.11 4.29
C GLU A 51 1.80 -21.99 5.45
N ASP A 52 2.79 -22.89 5.53
CA ASP A 52 3.81 -22.84 6.59
C ASP A 52 4.83 -21.73 6.32
N ALA A 53 5.21 -21.54 5.06
CA ALA A 53 6.02 -20.40 4.63
C ALA A 53 5.32 -19.06 4.89
N VAL A 54 3.99 -18.98 4.72
CA VAL A 54 3.22 -17.76 5.08
C VAL A 54 3.43 -17.38 6.54
N LYS A 55 3.34 -18.35 7.47
CA LYS A 55 3.56 -18.09 8.91
C LYS A 55 4.99 -17.65 9.19
N ALA A 56 5.96 -18.34 8.58
CA ALA A 56 7.38 -18.04 8.78
C ALA A 56 7.72 -16.60 8.34
N ILE A 57 7.24 -16.17 7.18
CA ILE A 57 7.49 -14.81 6.65
C ILE A 57 6.89 -13.74 7.57
N ILE A 58 5.69 -13.97 8.10
CA ILE A 58 5.03 -13.02 9.00
C ILE A 58 5.81 -12.90 10.32
N ALA A 59 6.23 -14.03 10.88
CA ALA A 59 7.03 -14.06 12.10
C ALA A 59 8.38 -13.34 11.92
N GLU A 60 8.98 -13.43 10.74
CA GLU A 60 10.24 -12.74 10.42
C GLU A 60 10.06 -11.22 10.28
N LYS A 61 9.01 -10.76 9.58
CA LYS A 61 8.86 -9.33 9.24
C LYS A 61 8.24 -8.48 10.32
N ASN A 62 7.45 -9.07 11.23
CA ASN A 62 6.80 -8.39 12.36
C ASN A 62 6.23 -6.99 11.99
N CYS A 63 5.50 -6.92 10.87
CA CYS A 63 4.93 -5.70 10.33
C CYS A 63 3.46 -5.91 9.96
N LYS A 64 2.76 -4.86 9.53
CA LYS A 64 1.34 -4.99 9.17
C LYS A 64 1.16 -5.92 7.98
N VAL A 65 0.14 -6.77 8.02
CA VAL A 65 -0.09 -7.81 7.03
C VAL A 65 -1.40 -7.57 6.30
N GLY A 66 -1.35 -7.63 4.98
CA GLY A 66 -2.54 -7.69 4.15
C GLY A 66 -2.43 -8.67 3.01
N ALA A 67 -3.57 -8.93 2.38
CA ALA A 67 -3.62 -9.80 1.21
C ALA A 67 -4.51 -9.24 0.10
N MET A 68 -4.04 -9.36 -1.14
CA MET A 68 -4.73 -8.89 -2.34
C MET A 68 -5.14 -10.05 -3.24
N GLY A 69 -6.44 -10.19 -3.45
CA GLY A 69 -7.05 -11.27 -4.25
C GLY A 69 -7.61 -12.39 -3.38
N THR A 70 -8.51 -13.19 -3.96
CA THR A 70 -9.21 -14.25 -3.23
C THR A 70 -8.29 -15.40 -2.83
N ARG A 71 -7.40 -15.86 -3.75
CA ARG A 71 -6.48 -16.98 -3.46
C ARG A 71 -5.47 -16.64 -2.36
N PRO A 72 -4.78 -15.48 -2.37
CA PRO A 72 -3.87 -15.10 -1.30
C PRO A 72 -4.56 -14.99 0.06
N LYS A 73 -5.74 -14.36 0.11
CA LYS A 73 -6.55 -14.27 1.34
C LYS A 73 -6.92 -15.65 1.89
N LYS A 74 -7.34 -16.57 1.02
CA LYS A 74 -7.68 -17.93 1.41
C LYS A 74 -6.46 -18.68 1.94
N LYS A 75 -5.29 -18.50 1.32
CA LYS A 75 -4.05 -19.11 1.80
C LYS A 75 -3.65 -18.58 3.18
N CYS A 76 -3.71 -17.27 3.41
CA CYS A 76 -3.49 -16.69 4.75
C CYS A 76 -4.50 -17.23 5.79
N PHE A 77 -5.78 -17.34 5.41
CA PHE A 77 -6.81 -17.91 6.28
C PHE A 77 -6.53 -19.37 6.64
N ASN A 78 -6.17 -20.20 5.65
CA ASN A 78 -5.81 -21.61 5.86
C ASN A 78 -4.55 -21.74 6.74
N ALA A 79 -3.61 -20.80 6.62
CA ALA A 79 -2.45 -20.70 7.50
C ALA A 79 -2.80 -20.23 8.92
N GLY A 80 -4.06 -19.94 9.24
CA GLY A 80 -4.47 -19.46 10.57
C GLY A 80 -3.99 -18.05 10.89
N VAL A 81 -3.72 -17.24 9.86
CA VAL A 81 -3.18 -15.88 9.99
C VAL A 81 -4.30 -14.86 9.90
N SER A 82 -4.30 -13.90 10.84
CA SER A 82 -5.15 -12.71 10.77
C SER A 82 -4.50 -11.64 9.88
N LEU A 83 -5.31 -10.98 9.06
CA LEU A 83 -4.88 -9.88 8.20
C LEU A 83 -5.32 -8.55 8.82
N ASP A 84 -4.40 -7.60 8.96
CA ASP A 84 -4.73 -6.21 9.35
C ASP A 84 -5.56 -5.53 8.26
N TYR A 85 -5.31 -5.91 7.00
CA TYR A 85 -5.88 -5.26 5.83
C TYR A 85 -6.38 -6.26 4.79
N THR A 86 -7.69 -6.19 4.49
CA THR A 86 -8.33 -7.07 3.51
C THR A 86 -8.85 -6.35 2.26
N TYR A 87 -8.79 -5.02 2.22
CA TYR A 87 -9.22 -4.20 1.09
C TYR A 87 -8.41 -2.90 1.03
N GLY A 88 -8.30 -2.32 -0.18
CA GLY A 88 -7.56 -1.08 -0.41
C GLY A 88 -6.08 -1.17 0.02
N ILE A 89 -5.49 -2.36 -0.05
CA ILE A 89 -4.22 -2.67 0.61
C ILE A 89 -3.06 -1.80 0.12
N ILE A 90 -3.02 -1.49 -1.18
CA ILE A 90 -1.88 -0.74 -1.73
C ILE A 90 -1.85 0.68 -1.17
N ASP A 91 -2.99 1.40 -1.21
CA ASP A 91 -3.09 2.73 -0.64
C ASP A 91 -2.84 2.72 0.88
N LYS A 92 -3.31 1.70 1.62
CA LYS A 92 -3.05 1.57 3.06
C LYS A 92 -1.57 1.29 3.36
N ALA A 93 -0.92 0.43 2.57
CA ALA A 93 0.50 0.15 2.70
C ALA A 93 1.35 1.37 2.39
N MET A 94 0.94 2.19 1.41
CA MET A 94 1.60 3.47 1.13
C MET A 94 1.43 4.46 2.30
N LEU A 95 0.23 4.58 2.86
CA LEU A 95 0.00 5.45 4.03
C LEU A 95 0.83 4.98 5.25
N ALA A 96 0.93 3.68 5.49
CA ALA A 96 1.79 3.11 6.52
C ALA A 96 3.27 3.43 6.25
N ALA A 97 3.74 3.25 5.01
CA ALA A 97 5.10 3.60 4.63
C ALA A 97 5.40 5.10 4.82
N LEU A 98 4.45 5.99 4.54
CA LEU A 98 4.60 7.43 4.78
C LEU A 98 4.71 7.80 6.26
N ILE A 99 4.41 6.91 7.20
CA ILE A 99 4.67 7.12 8.63
C ILE A 99 5.81 6.25 9.16
N GLY A 100 6.62 5.68 8.26
CA GLY A 100 7.78 4.84 8.62
C GLY A 100 7.44 3.39 8.94
N GLU A 101 6.20 2.95 8.73
CA GLU A 101 5.77 1.58 9.02
C GLU A 101 5.93 0.66 7.80
N ASP A 102 6.50 -0.51 8.02
CA ASP A 102 6.57 -1.57 7.03
C ASP A 102 5.21 -2.26 6.84
N THR A 103 4.94 -2.75 5.62
CA THR A 103 3.73 -3.54 5.33
C THR A 103 4.05 -4.72 4.42
N LEU A 104 3.56 -5.90 4.77
CA LEU A 104 3.62 -7.12 3.99
C LEU A 104 2.32 -7.36 3.23
N ILE A 105 2.41 -7.56 1.92
CA ILE A 105 1.28 -7.83 1.03
C ILE A 105 1.44 -9.21 0.41
N PHE A 106 0.59 -10.15 0.81
CA PHE A 106 0.42 -11.42 0.12
C PHE A 106 -0.44 -11.23 -1.13
N THR A 107 0.09 -11.57 -2.30
CA THR A 107 -0.67 -11.49 -3.55
C THR A 107 -0.21 -12.55 -4.55
N CYS A 108 -0.72 -12.56 -5.79
CA CYS A 108 -0.38 -13.57 -6.79
C CYS A 108 -0.53 -13.04 -8.22
N GLY A 109 0.29 -13.55 -9.14
CA GLY A 109 0.22 -13.22 -10.57
C GLY A 109 0.40 -11.71 -10.84
N GLY A 110 -0.30 -11.18 -11.85
CA GLY A 110 -0.18 -9.77 -12.28
C GLY A 110 -0.58 -8.74 -11.22
N MET A 111 -1.08 -9.16 -10.05
CA MET A 111 -1.32 -8.28 -8.92
C MET A 111 -0.03 -7.78 -8.26
N LEU A 112 1.09 -8.53 -8.38
CA LEU A 112 2.41 -8.09 -7.90
C LEU A 112 2.85 -6.80 -8.61
N ASP A 113 2.71 -6.76 -9.94
CA ASP A 113 3.10 -5.61 -10.74
C ASP A 113 2.21 -4.40 -10.47
N ARG A 114 0.93 -4.63 -10.11
CA ARG A 114 0.01 -3.55 -9.72
C ARG A 114 0.45 -2.81 -8.47
N VAL A 115 1.11 -3.49 -7.51
CA VAL A 115 1.66 -2.81 -6.31
C VAL A 115 2.74 -1.83 -6.73
N LYS A 116 3.72 -2.30 -7.50
CA LYS A 116 4.83 -1.45 -7.99
C LYS A 116 4.31 -0.30 -8.85
N LEU A 117 3.40 -0.59 -9.77
CA LEU A 117 2.81 0.43 -10.66
C LEU A 117 2.08 1.51 -9.85
N ARG A 118 1.28 1.13 -8.86
CA ARG A 118 0.51 2.06 -8.05
C ARG A 118 1.39 2.95 -7.18
N VAL A 119 2.48 2.42 -6.62
CA VAL A 119 3.49 3.18 -5.87
C VAL A 119 4.21 4.16 -6.80
N LYS A 120 4.66 3.69 -7.98
CA LYS A 120 5.30 4.54 -8.98
C LYS A 120 4.40 5.69 -9.42
N MET A 121 3.10 5.45 -9.62
CA MET A 121 2.15 6.51 -9.97
C MET A 121 2.03 7.61 -8.92
N PHE A 122 2.26 7.28 -7.65
CA PHE A 122 2.27 8.25 -6.55
C PHE A 122 3.57 9.05 -6.54
N GLU A 123 4.71 8.39 -6.72
CA GLU A 123 6.02 9.03 -6.88
C GLU A 123 6.02 10.00 -8.08
N ASP A 124 5.53 9.54 -9.24
CA ASP A 124 5.38 10.36 -10.46
C ASP A 124 4.43 11.55 -10.27
N ALA A 125 3.54 11.50 -9.26
CA ALA A 125 2.64 12.58 -8.90
C ALA A 125 3.24 13.57 -7.88
N GLY A 126 4.53 13.43 -7.54
CA GLY A 126 5.24 14.27 -6.57
C GLY A 126 5.29 13.69 -5.16
N GLY A 127 4.73 12.50 -4.94
CA GLY A 127 4.76 11.79 -3.67
C GLY A 127 6.17 11.32 -3.27
N ALA A 128 6.31 10.94 -2.01
CA ALA A 128 7.56 10.40 -1.48
C ALA A 128 7.94 9.08 -2.15
N ALA A 129 9.24 8.82 -2.30
CA ALA A 129 9.75 7.54 -2.75
C ALA A 129 9.46 6.46 -1.71
N ILE A 130 8.80 5.36 -2.11
CA ILE A 130 8.45 4.24 -1.22
C ILE A 130 9.09 2.97 -1.76
N LYS A 131 9.90 2.31 -0.92
CA LYS A 131 10.57 1.08 -1.31
C LYS A 131 9.58 -0.07 -1.43
N VAL A 132 9.61 -0.77 -2.57
CA VAL A 132 8.84 -2.02 -2.79
C VAL A 132 9.79 -3.19 -3.00
N VAL A 133 9.73 -4.19 -2.13
CA VAL A 133 10.59 -5.39 -2.17
C VAL A 133 9.72 -6.62 -2.44
N ARG A 134 10.13 -7.48 -3.38
CA ARG A 134 9.52 -8.81 -3.54
C ARG A 134 10.35 -9.81 -2.75
N LEU A 135 9.69 -10.57 -1.88
CA LEU A 135 10.26 -11.69 -1.13
C LEU A 135 10.09 -12.99 -1.92
#